data_AF-A0A9D7GFF2-F1
#
_entry.id   AF-A0A9D7GFF2-F1
#
_cell.length_a   1.000
_cell.length_b   1.000
_cell.length_c   1.000
_cell.angle_alpha   90.00
_cell.angle_beta   90.00
_cell.angle_gamma   90.00
#
_symmetry.space_group_name_H-M   'P 1'
#
loop_
_entity.id
_entity.type
_entity.pdbx_description
1 polymer ?
#
loop_
_entity_poly.entity_id
_entity_poly.type
_entity_poly.pdbx_seq_one_letter_code
_entity_poly.pdbx_strand_id
1 'polypeptide(L)'
;MRTLHFLWLFFLIMPGLSCQILNNSFENNNGPDLSDWEWTCHAESFENAPQGGGKWCIQVPSGNTQGCYPGFVYQKVPWISKDKMYTLSAWVYADSPPVVGINFGKINNGNITLLEGDTTTSASWTRLQVTSEFSLLTGDTAIVILNGGLIGGPAQGFGYFDLIQLEEISKRKHH
;
A
#
# COMPACT_ATOMS: atom_id res chain seq x y z
N MET A 1 -40.97 -46.24 -18.18
CA MET A 1 -40.11 -45.82 -17.05
C MET A 1 -39.52 -44.46 -17.38
N ARG A 2 -39.91 -43.39 -16.66
CA ARG A 2 -39.39 -42.03 -16.86
C ARG A 2 -38.23 -41.82 -15.88
N THR A 3 -37.01 -41.68 -16.40
CA THR A 3 -35.83 -41.37 -15.61
C THR A 3 -35.82 -39.89 -15.25
N LEU A 4 -35.89 -39.59 -13.95
CA LEU A 4 -35.81 -38.25 -13.39
C LEU A 4 -34.31 -37.92 -13.22
N HIS A 5 -33.76 -37.01 -14.02
CA HIS A 5 -32.39 -36.53 -13.86
C HIS A 5 -32.36 -35.43 -12.80
N PHE A 6 -31.80 -35.76 -11.63
CA PHE A 6 -31.59 -34.84 -10.53
C PHE A 6 -30.28 -34.09 -10.80
N LEU A 7 -30.38 -32.82 -11.22
CA LEU A 7 -29.22 -31.96 -11.43
C LEU A 7 -28.69 -31.48 -10.06
N TRP A 8 -27.53 -32.00 -9.64
CA TRP A 8 -26.79 -31.47 -8.49
C TRP A 8 -26.11 -30.15 -8.90
N LEU A 9 -26.64 -29.01 -8.47
CA LEU A 9 -25.90 -27.75 -8.49
C LEU A 9 -24.82 -27.80 -7.40
N PHE A 10 -23.57 -28.02 -7.79
CA PHE A 10 -22.42 -27.76 -6.93
C PHE A 10 -22.28 -26.24 -6.77
N PHE A 11 -22.66 -25.72 -5.60
CA PHE A 11 -22.33 -24.36 -5.18
C PHE A 11 -20.82 -24.32 -4.86
N LEU A 12 -20.02 -23.84 -5.80
CA LEU A 12 -18.63 -23.47 -5.54
C LEU A 12 -18.62 -22.28 -4.58
N ILE A 13 -18.30 -22.55 -3.31
CA ILE A 13 -17.98 -21.51 -2.34
C ILE A 13 -16.62 -20.95 -2.75
N MET A 14 -16.60 -19.83 -3.46
CA MET A 14 -15.38 -19.04 -3.67
C MET A 14 -14.95 -18.50 -2.30
N PRO A 15 -13.81 -18.94 -1.72
CA PRO A 15 -13.30 -18.28 -0.52
C PRO A 15 -13.03 -16.81 -0.87
N GLY A 16 -13.49 -15.91 -0.01
CA GLY A 16 -13.52 -14.47 -0.27
C GLY A 16 -12.19 -13.96 -0.81
N LEU A 17 -12.26 -13.23 -1.91
CA LEU A 17 -11.15 -12.43 -2.42
C LEU A 17 -10.70 -11.53 -1.28
N SER A 18 -9.51 -11.80 -0.78
CA SER A 18 -8.89 -11.00 0.26
C SER A 18 -8.73 -9.58 -0.27
N CYS A 19 -8.96 -8.62 0.61
CA CYS A 19 -8.69 -7.20 0.45
C CYS A 19 -7.20 -6.98 0.12
N GLN A 20 -6.76 -7.22 -1.12
CA GLN A 20 -5.34 -7.24 -1.49
C GLN A 20 -4.92 -5.95 -2.19
N ILE A 21 -3.69 -5.53 -1.91
CA ILE A 21 -2.97 -4.55 -2.70
C ILE A 21 -2.58 -5.19 -4.03
N LEU A 22 -2.88 -4.49 -5.13
CA LEU A 22 -2.46 -4.88 -6.47
C LEU A 22 -1.00 -4.52 -6.70
N ASN A 23 -0.28 -5.37 -7.43
CA ASN A 23 1.13 -5.18 -7.77
C ASN A 23 1.97 -4.72 -6.56
N ASN A 24 1.91 -5.52 -5.50
CA ASN A 24 2.49 -5.16 -4.21
C ASN A 24 3.98 -5.49 -4.09
N SER A 25 4.55 -6.20 -5.06
CA SER A 25 5.98 -6.49 -5.16
C SER A 25 6.69 -5.69 -6.24
N PHE A 26 5.96 -4.92 -7.06
CA PHE A 26 6.51 -4.15 -8.18
C PHE A 26 7.20 -5.00 -9.26
N GLU A 27 6.75 -6.25 -9.39
CA GLU A 27 7.28 -7.26 -10.30
C GLU A 27 6.22 -7.64 -11.34
N ASN A 28 6.63 -7.85 -12.59
CA ASN A 28 5.86 -8.60 -13.56
C ASN A 28 6.73 -9.62 -14.31
N ASN A 29 6.10 -10.41 -15.19
CA ASN A 29 6.80 -11.48 -15.93
C ASN A 29 7.96 -10.97 -16.82
N ASN A 30 8.01 -9.68 -17.13
CA ASN A 30 8.96 -9.08 -18.06
C ASN A 30 9.93 -8.09 -17.38
N GLY A 31 9.81 -7.84 -16.08
CA GLY A 31 10.65 -6.90 -15.34
C GLY A 31 9.87 -6.05 -14.34
N PRO A 32 10.29 -4.79 -14.11
CA PRO A 32 9.64 -3.94 -13.12
C PRO A 32 8.23 -3.56 -13.54
N ASP A 33 7.35 -3.37 -12.57
CA ASP A 33 5.99 -2.90 -12.79
C ASP A 33 5.55 -1.89 -11.73
N LEU A 34 5.02 -0.74 -12.17
CA LEU A 34 4.41 0.27 -11.31
C LEU A 34 2.91 0.43 -11.59
N SER A 35 2.29 -0.49 -12.35
CA SER A 35 0.85 -0.47 -12.60
C SER A 35 0.07 -0.45 -11.28
N ASP A 36 -1.14 0.12 -11.33
CA ASP A 36 -2.09 0.19 -10.20
C ASP A 36 -1.66 1.10 -9.04
N TRP A 37 -0.53 1.80 -9.18
CA TRP A 37 -0.09 2.84 -8.25
C TRP A 37 -0.17 4.22 -8.90
N GLU A 38 -0.57 5.22 -8.11
CA GLU A 38 -0.63 6.64 -8.47
C GLU A 38 0.39 7.42 -7.64
N TRP A 39 0.87 8.55 -8.12
CA TRP A 39 1.86 9.36 -7.39
C TRP A 39 1.59 10.85 -7.52
N THR A 40 2.03 11.61 -6.50
CA THR A 40 1.91 13.07 -6.46
C THR A 40 3.09 13.76 -7.14
N CYS A 41 4.28 13.17 -7.03
CA CYS A 41 5.50 13.69 -7.63
C CYS A 41 6.00 12.79 -8.73
N HIS A 42 6.72 11.75 -8.34
CA HIS A 42 7.38 10.82 -9.22
C HIS A 42 7.53 9.48 -8.51
N ALA A 43 7.68 8.42 -9.28
CA ALA A 43 7.98 7.09 -8.78
C ALA A 43 8.80 6.35 -9.84
N GLU A 44 9.79 5.58 -9.40
CA GLU A 44 10.64 4.79 -10.28
C GLU A 44 10.82 3.38 -9.75
N SER A 45 11.10 2.44 -10.63
CA SER A 45 11.49 1.09 -10.22
C SER A 45 12.99 1.04 -9.96
N PHE A 46 13.39 0.30 -8.93
CA PHE A 46 14.79 0.21 -8.50
C PHE A 46 15.21 -1.24 -8.24
N GLU A 47 16.40 -1.65 -8.72
CA GLU A 47 16.91 -3.02 -8.60
C GLU A 47 17.54 -3.29 -7.22
N ASN A 48 16.74 -3.21 -6.17
CA ASN A 48 17.15 -3.61 -4.82
C ASN A 48 15.89 -3.96 -4.04
N ALA A 49 15.54 -5.23 -3.96
CA ALA A 49 14.39 -5.69 -3.20
C ALA A 49 14.82 -6.34 -1.86
N PRO A 50 13.99 -6.29 -0.80
CA PRO A 50 14.17 -7.11 0.38
C PRO A 50 14.14 -8.60 0.04
N GLN A 51 14.56 -9.42 1.01
CA GLN A 51 14.45 -10.87 0.89
C GLN A 51 12.99 -11.30 0.62
N GLY A 52 12.79 -12.03 -0.47
CA GLY A 52 11.47 -12.50 -0.90
C GLY A 52 10.68 -11.53 -1.80
N GLY A 53 11.20 -10.32 -2.06
CA GLY A 53 10.57 -9.32 -2.92
C GLY A 53 10.76 -9.57 -4.42
N GLY A 54 11.85 -10.22 -4.80
CA GLY A 54 12.24 -10.40 -6.20
C GLY A 54 13.51 -9.60 -6.49
N LYS A 55 13.48 -8.81 -7.55
CA LYS A 55 14.57 -7.94 -8.02
C LYS A 55 14.24 -6.45 -7.84
N TRP A 56 12.98 -6.07 -7.99
CA TRP A 56 12.51 -4.71 -8.13
C TRP A 56 11.74 -4.26 -6.90
N CYS A 57 11.95 -3.01 -6.52
CA CYS A 57 11.12 -2.29 -5.57
C CYS A 57 10.68 -0.97 -6.20
N ILE A 58 9.79 -0.24 -5.53
CA ILE A 58 9.50 1.15 -5.89
C ILE A 58 10.39 2.10 -5.10
N GLN A 59 10.98 3.07 -5.80
CA GLN A 59 11.67 4.22 -5.24
C GLN A 59 10.73 5.43 -5.29
N VAL A 60 10.57 6.09 -4.14
CA VAL A 60 9.72 7.27 -3.96
C VAL A 60 10.59 8.42 -3.48
N PRO A 61 10.72 9.51 -4.26
CA PRO A 61 11.45 10.67 -3.80
C PRO A 61 10.73 11.34 -2.64
N SER A 62 11.51 11.84 -1.68
CA SER A 62 11.01 12.72 -0.64
C SER A 62 10.40 13.97 -1.24
N GLY A 63 9.32 14.45 -0.63
CA GLY A 63 8.76 15.75 -0.97
C GLY A 63 9.77 16.85 -0.64
N ASN A 64 9.87 17.84 -1.53
CA ASN A 64 10.69 19.03 -1.35
C ASN A 64 9.79 20.28 -1.41
N THR A 65 9.80 21.10 -0.36
CA THR A 65 8.94 22.30 -0.27
C THR A 65 9.28 23.39 -1.28
N GLN A 66 10.45 23.31 -1.94
CA GLN A 66 10.86 24.18 -3.04
C GLN A 66 10.64 23.52 -4.42
N GLY A 67 10.15 22.28 -4.46
CA GLY A 67 9.91 21.51 -5.67
C GLY A 67 8.56 20.80 -5.57
N CYS A 68 8.54 19.51 -5.88
CA CYS A 68 7.32 18.74 -5.78
C CYS A 68 7.06 18.29 -4.33
N TYR A 69 5.84 18.55 -3.85
CA TYR A 69 5.39 18.18 -2.52
C TYR A 69 3.87 17.88 -2.54
N PRO A 70 3.39 16.86 -1.81
CA PRO A 70 4.14 15.88 -1.01
C PRO A 70 4.78 14.78 -1.87
N GLY A 71 5.75 14.03 -1.35
CA GLY A 71 6.36 12.87 -2.03
C GLY A 71 5.62 11.57 -1.72
N PHE A 72 4.45 11.37 -2.34
CA PHE A 72 3.60 10.20 -2.11
C PHE A 72 3.47 9.32 -3.35
N VAL A 73 3.46 8.01 -3.12
CA VAL A 73 2.87 7.01 -4.00
C VAL A 73 1.73 6.34 -3.26
N TYR A 74 0.64 6.05 -3.93
CA TYR A 74 -0.56 5.52 -3.27
C TYR A 74 -1.38 4.62 -4.19
N GLN A 75 -2.16 3.74 -3.57
CA GLN A 75 -3.15 2.91 -4.25
C GLN A 75 -4.51 3.12 -3.59
N LYS A 76 -5.55 3.31 -4.43
CA LYS A 76 -6.93 3.40 -3.97
C LYS A 76 -7.44 2.02 -3.56
N VAL A 77 -8.07 1.96 -2.39
CA VAL A 77 -8.68 0.76 -1.83
C VAL A 77 -10.17 1.01 -1.52
N PRO A 78 -11.01 1.25 -2.55
CA PRO A 78 -12.39 1.70 -2.37
C PRO A 78 -13.32 0.69 -1.68
N TRP A 79 -12.90 -0.56 -1.53
CA TRP A 79 -13.65 -1.63 -0.86
C TRP A 79 -13.50 -1.63 0.68
N ILE A 80 -12.71 -0.71 1.24
CA ILE A 80 -12.52 -0.58 2.69
C ILE A 80 -13.84 -0.22 3.39
N SER A 81 -14.10 -0.92 4.49
CA SER A 81 -15.25 -0.69 5.37
C SER A 81 -14.85 0.18 6.57
N LYS A 82 -15.64 1.23 6.83
CA LYS A 82 -15.38 2.26 7.86
C LYS A 82 -15.41 1.78 9.33
N ASP A 83 -15.83 0.54 9.59
CA ASP A 83 -15.98 -0.03 10.94
C ASP A 83 -15.11 -1.29 11.14
N LYS A 84 -14.07 -1.42 10.32
CA LYS A 84 -13.15 -2.56 10.31
C LYS A 84 -11.73 -2.08 10.61
N MET A 85 -11.00 -2.93 11.31
CA MET A 85 -9.58 -2.75 11.57
C MET A 85 -8.80 -3.39 10.44
N TYR A 86 -7.76 -2.71 9.97
CA TYR A 86 -6.85 -3.21 8.97
C TYR A 86 -5.41 -3.15 9.47
N THR A 87 -4.60 -4.12 9.07
CA THR A 87 -3.14 -4.08 9.20
C THR A 87 -2.53 -3.77 7.85
N LEU A 88 -1.75 -2.71 7.78
CA LEU A 88 -0.89 -2.38 6.66
C LEU A 88 0.55 -2.71 7.04
N SER A 89 1.27 -3.44 6.20
CA SER A 89 2.69 -3.71 6.37
C SER A 89 3.44 -3.60 5.05
N ALA A 90 4.73 -3.30 5.12
CA ALA A 90 5.63 -3.30 3.97
C ALA A 90 7.07 -3.44 4.44
N TRP A 91 7.96 -3.86 3.54
CA TRP A 91 9.39 -3.64 3.73
C TRP A 91 9.75 -2.25 3.25
N VAL A 92 10.52 -1.53 4.07
CA VAL A 92 10.88 -0.13 3.83
C VAL A 92 12.37 0.06 4.05
N TYR A 93 13.00 0.77 3.12
CA TYR A 93 14.39 1.21 3.20
C TYR A 93 14.40 2.72 2.97
N ALA A 94 15.10 3.46 3.84
CA ALA A 94 15.26 4.90 3.71
C ALA A 94 16.65 5.21 3.17
N ASP A 95 16.75 6.00 2.11
CA ASP A 95 17.98 6.73 1.88
C ASP A 95 18.16 7.74 3.02
N SER A 96 19.40 8.09 3.35
CA SER A 96 19.65 9.15 4.33
C SER A 96 19.53 10.50 3.64
N PRO A 97 18.79 11.52 4.16
CA PRO A 97 18.27 11.66 5.53
C PRO A 97 16.73 11.61 5.79
N PRO A 98 15.79 11.37 4.85
CA PRO A 98 14.35 11.48 5.14
C PRO A 98 13.81 10.42 6.12
N VAL A 99 12.79 10.82 6.89
CA VAL A 99 11.88 9.88 7.58
C VAL A 99 10.85 9.40 6.56
N VAL A 100 10.89 8.12 6.22
CA VAL A 100 10.01 7.50 5.22
C VAL A 100 9.04 6.55 5.90
N GLY A 101 7.92 6.22 5.29
CA GLY A 101 6.95 5.35 5.96
C GLY A 101 5.78 4.88 5.13
N ILE A 102 4.96 4.05 5.76
CA ILE A 102 3.69 3.58 5.24
C ILE A 102 2.56 4.22 6.04
N ASN A 103 1.51 4.65 5.36
CA ASN A 103 0.37 5.30 6.00
C ASN A 103 -0.94 4.76 5.44
N PHE A 104 -1.94 4.67 6.30
CA PHE A 104 -3.31 4.80 5.87
C PHE A 104 -3.56 6.24 5.44
N GLY A 105 -4.46 6.41 4.48
CA GLY A 105 -4.86 7.72 4.02
C GLY A 105 -6.26 7.74 3.45
N LYS A 106 -6.67 8.94 3.07
CA LYS A 106 -7.89 9.15 2.30
C LYS A 106 -7.69 10.22 1.24
N ILE A 107 -8.42 10.09 0.14
CA ILE A 107 -8.43 11.06 -0.94
C ILE A 107 -9.85 11.53 -1.22
N ASN A 108 -10.02 12.85 -1.40
CA ASN A 108 -11.30 13.45 -1.75
C ASN A 108 -11.05 14.65 -2.68
N ASN A 109 -11.61 14.59 -3.90
CA ASN A 109 -11.40 15.60 -4.93
C ASN A 109 -9.92 15.94 -5.17
N GLY A 110 -9.06 14.91 -5.20
CA GLY A 110 -7.62 15.06 -5.41
C GLY A 110 -6.81 15.46 -4.16
N ASN A 111 -7.47 15.84 -3.05
CA ASN A 111 -6.76 16.16 -1.81
C ASN A 111 -6.49 14.90 -1.01
N ILE A 112 -5.22 14.62 -0.75
CA ILE A 112 -4.77 13.49 0.06
C ILE A 112 -4.58 13.94 1.50
N THR A 113 -5.16 13.19 2.44
CA THR A 113 -4.97 13.35 3.87
C THR A 113 -4.32 12.09 4.43
N LEU A 114 -3.15 12.24 5.07
CA LEU A 114 -2.53 11.17 5.84
C LEU A 114 -3.35 10.86 7.09
N LEU A 115 -3.47 9.58 7.40
CA LEU A 115 -4.00 9.07 8.66
C LEU A 115 -2.85 8.39 9.43
N GLU A 116 -3.16 7.34 10.19
CA GLU A 116 -2.18 6.57 10.95
C GLU A 116 -1.12 5.93 10.05
N GLY A 117 0.11 5.82 10.55
CA GLY A 117 1.20 5.18 9.82
C GLY A 117 2.35 4.76 10.72
N ASP A 118 3.33 4.11 10.11
CA ASP A 118 4.59 3.71 10.73
C ASP A 118 5.76 4.20 9.86
N THR A 119 6.88 4.55 10.49
CA THR A 119 7.98 5.25 9.81
C THR A 119 9.35 4.72 10.23
N THR A 120 10.35 4.97 9.38
CA THR A 120 11.74 4.61 9.65
C THR A 120 12.70 5.61 9.01
N THR A 121 13.92 5.62 9.53
CA THR A 121 15.10 6.27 8.93
C THR A 121 16.19 5.24 8.61
N SER A 122 15.84 3.94 8.63
CA SER A 122 16.80 2.86 8.50
C SER A 122 17.34 2.77 7.07
N ALA A 123 18.66 2.83 6.93
CA ALA A 123 19.37 2.57 5.69
C ALA A 123 19.49 1.05 5.37
N SER A 124 18.62 0.23 5.94
CA SER A 124 18.49 -1.19 5.66
C SER A 124 17.02 -1.58 5.64
N TRP A 125 16.67 -2.56 4.80
CA TRP A 125 15.31 -3.08 4.71
C TRP A 125 14.75 -3.43 6.10
N THR A 126 13.70 -2.72 6.49
CA THR A 126 13.03 -2.85 7.78
C THR A 126 11.56 -3.06 7.53
N ARG A 127 10.96 -4.06 8.17
CA ARG A 127 9.53 -4.29 8.03
C ARG A 127 8.77 -3.33 8.94
N LEU A 128 7.93 -2.49 8.35
CA LEU A 128 7.01 -1.60 9.05
C LEU A 128 5.62 -2.23 9.11
N GLN A 129 4.88 -1.90 10.16
CA GLN A 129 3.52 -2.39 10.34
C GLN A 129 2.69 -1.44 11.20
N VAL A 130 1.50 -1.12 10.70
CA VAL A 130 0.52 -0.29 11.40
C VAL A 130 -0.85 -0.94 11.34
N THR A 131 -1.59 -0.87 12.44
CA THR A 131 -2.96 -1.39 12.53
C THR A 131 -3.91 -0.26 12.93
N SER A 132 -4.92 0.01 12.11
CA SER A 132 -5.87 1.10 12.36
C SER A 132 -7.21 0.92 11.62
N GLU A 133 -8.19 1.76 11.95
CA GLU A 133 -9.43 1.93 11.19
C GLU A 133 -9.28 3.13 10.23
N PHE A 134 -9.98 3.09 9.09
CA PHE A 134 -10.05 4.25 8.21
C PHE A 134 -11.15 5.22 8.68
N SER A 135 -10.75 6.44 9.07
CA SER A 135 -11.70 7.53 9.38
C SER A 135 -12.20 8.23 8.11
N LEU A 136 -13.19 7.61 7.44
CA LEU A 136 -13.76 8.07 6.18
C LEU A 136 -15.05 8.90 6.39
N LEU A 137 -15.15 10.02 5.68
CA LEU A 137 -16.36 10.82 5.54
C LEU A 137 -17.00 10.60 4.16
N THR A 138 -18.19 11.14 3.96
CA THR A 138 -18.86 11.11 2.65
C THR A 138 -17.99 11.75 1.57
N GLY A 139 -17.73 11.01 0.49
CA GLY A 139 -16.89 11.44 -0.63
C GLY A 139 -15.41 11.04 -0.48
N ASP A 140 -14.98 10.57 0.69
CA ASP A 140 -13.62 10.06 0.86
C ASP A 140 -13.47 8.68 0.21
N THR A 141 -12.34 8.46 -0.45
CA THR A 141 -11.86 7.14 -0.86
C THR A 141 -10.65 6.76 -0.02
N ALA A 142 -10.65 5.57 0.58
CA ALA A 142 -9.51 5.05 1.30
C ALA A 142 -8.32 4.80 0.37
N ILE A 143 -7.11 5.11 0.84
CA ILE A 143 -5.86 4.86 0.12
C ILE A 143 -4.80 4.30 1.08
N VAL A 144 -3.90 3.48 0.56
CA VAL A 144 -2.62 3.18 1.22
C VAL A 144 -1.55 4.06 0.60
N ILE A 145 -0.64 4.59 1.43
CA ILE A 145 0.35 5.57 1.01
C ILE A 145 1.75 5.06 1.37
N LEU A 146 2.64 5.14 0.39
CA LEU A 146 4.09 5.03 0.53
C LEU A 146 4.63 6.45 0.56
N ASN A 147 5.09 6.87 1.74
CA ASN A 147 5.52 8.22 2.01
C ASN A 147 7.05 8.29 1.89
N GLY A 148 7.54 8.92 0.82
CA GLY A 148 8.97 9.15 0.60
C GLY A 148 9.60 10.14 1.60
N GLY A 149 8.81 10.69 2.52
CA GLY A 149 9.25 11.62 3.55
C GLY A 149 9.29 13.07 3.09
N LEU A 150 9.84 13.92 3.94
CA LEU A 150 10.10 15.33 3.66
C LEU A 150 11.58 15.61 3.81
N ILE A 151 12.15 16.34 2.86
CA ILE A 151 13.52 16.83 2.94
C ILE A 151 13.55 18.35 2.72
N GLY A 152 14.43 19.03 3.46
CA GLY A 152 14.64 20.48 3.34
C GLY A 152 15.83 20.82 2.43
N GLY A 153 15.75 21.95 1.74
CA GLY A 153 16.84 22.49 0.91
C GLY A 153 16.96 21.85 -0.48
N PRO A 154 18.10 22.00 -1.19
CA PRO A 154 18.33 21.41 -2.52
C PRO A 154 18.66 19.91 -2.46
N ALA A 155 18.51 19.28 -1.29
CA ALA A 155 18.81 17.87 -1.11
C ALA A 155 17.70 16.99 -1.70
N GLN A 156 18.08 15.78 -2.08
CA GLN A 156 17.17 14.75 -2.52
C GLN A 156 17.31 13.56 -1.57
N GLY A 157 16.18 12.99 -1.18
CA GLY A 157 16.08 11.77 -0.40
C GLY A 157 15.08 10.84 -1.05
N PHE A 158 15.14 9.56 -0.70
CA PHE A 158 14.25 8.55 -1.25
C PHE A 158 13.81 7.58 -0.17
N GLY A 159 12.57 7.13 -0.26
CA GLY A 159 12.11 5.91 0.39
C GLY A 159 11.97 4.80 -0.65
N TYR A 160 12.24 3.58 -0.25
CA TYR A 160 12.09 2.40 -1.08
C TYR A 160 11.15 1.43 -0.40
N PHE A 161 10.24 0.83 -1.17
CA PHE A 161 9.15 0.03 -0.63
C PHE A 161 8.95 -1.23 -1.44
N ASP A 162 8.62 -2.33 -0.76
CA ASP A 162 8.31 -3.60 -1.40
C ASP A 162 7.43 -4.48 -0.48
N LEU A 163 6.78 -5.49 -1.07
CA LEU A 163 5.92 -6.48 -0.43
C LEU A 163 4.83 -5.84 0.43
N ILE A 164 4.07 -4.91 -0.16
CA ILE A 164 2.98 -4.20 0.53
C ILE A 164 1.83 -5.16 0.82
N GLN A 165 1.35 -5.17 2.05
CA GLN A 165 0.25 -6.04 2.46
C GLN A 165 -0.79 -5.24 3.23
N LEU A 166 -2.05 -5.47 2.89
CA LEU A 166 -3.20 -4.93 3.59
C LEU A 166 -4.11 -6.08 3.99
N GLU A 167 -4.46 -6.18 5.27
CA GLU A 167 -5.26 -7.29 5.79
C GLU A 167 -6.37 -6.78 6.71
N GLU A 168 -7.62 -7.22 6.48
CA GLU A 168 -8.71 -6.97 7.44
C GLU A 168 -8.54 -7.88 8.67
N ILE A 169 -8.57 -7.29 9.86
CA ILE A 169 -8.57 -8.04 11.11
C ILE A 169 -10.00 -8.45 11.45
N SER A 170 -10.27 -9.75 11.35
CA SER A 170 -11.50 -10.34 11.85
C SER A 170 -11.56 -10.25 13.38
N LYS A 171 -12.51 -9.49 13.94
CA LYS A 171 -12.81 -9.54 15.38
C LYS A 171 -13.21 -10.99 15.73
N ARG A 172 -12.43 -11.71 16.54
CA ARG A 172 -12.87 -13.00 17.10
C ARG A 172 -14.11 -12.72 17.96
N LYS A 173 -15.24 -13.35 17.62
CA LYS A 173 -16.39 -13.39 18.53
C LYS A 173 -15.97 -14.24 19.74
N HIS A 174 -15.80 -13.61 20.89
CA HIS A 174 -15.84 -14.33 22.16
C HIS A 174 -17.27 -14.85 22.31
N HIS A 175 -17.45 -16.17 22.18
CA HIS A 175 -18.65 -16.90 22.56
C HIS A 175 -18.54 -17.32 24.02
#